data_AF-A0A2M8G8P9-F1
#
_entry.id   AF-A0A2M8G8P9-F1
#
_cell.length_a   1.000
_cell.length_b   1.000
_cell.length_c   1.000
_cell.angle_alpha   90.00
_cell.angle_beta   90.00
_cell.angle_gamma   90.00
#
_symmetry.space_group_name_H-M   'P 1'
#
loop_
_entity.id
_entity.type
_entity.pdbx_description
1 polymer ?
#
loop_
_entity_poly.entity_id
_entity_poly.type
_entity_poly.pdbx_seq_one_letter_code
_entity_poly.pdbx_strand_id
1 'polypeptide(L)' 'EDPRAIAHDIKKGISSGNCEVILDRRKAVNKAFRYAKTGDAVIITGKGAEPWIMGPKGTKIRWDDREVAREELKNLLVK' A
#
# COMPACT_ATOMS: atom_id res chain seq x y z
N GLU A 1 -6.68 13.86 9.25
CA GLU A 1 -7.68 13.80 8.16
C GLU A 1 -8.28 12.40 8.10
N ASP A 2 -9.46 12.25 7.49
CA ASP A 2 -10.08 10.94 7.28
C ASP A 2 -9.41 10.22 6.11
N PRO A 3 -8.81 9.01 6.30
CA PRO A 3 -8.19 8.25 5.24
C PRO A 3 -9.10 7.99 4.03
N ARG A 4 -10.42 7.85 4.24
CA ARG A 4 -11.37 7.65 3.14
C ARG A 4 -11.50 8.88 2.25
N ALA A 5 -11.56 10.07 2.84
CA ALA A 5 -11.63 11.31 2.10
C ALA A 5 -10.39 11.50 1.21
N ILE A 6 -9.19 11.30 1.78
CA ILE A 6 -7.93 11.37 1.03
C ILE A 6 -7.93 10.39 -0.15
N ALA A 7 -8.29 9.13 0.09
CA ALA A 7 -8.32 8.12 -0.97
C ALA A 7 -9.34 8.45 -2.07
N HIS A 8 -10.49 9.02 -1.69
CA HIS A 8 -11.49 9.49 -2.64
C HIS A 8 -10.95 10.63 -3.50
N ASP A 9 -10.26 11.60 -2.91
CA ASP A 9 -9.72 12.75 -3.63
C ASP A 9 -8.64 12.33 -4.64
N ILE A 10 -7.78 11.37 -4.27
CA ILE A 10 -6.83 10.76 -5.23
C ILE A 10 -7.59 10.10 -6.39
N LYS A 11 -8.65 9.35 -6.09
CA LYS A 11 -9.43 8.63 -7.12
C LYS A 11 -10.08 9.57 -8.13
N LYS A 12 -10.47 10.79 -7.73
CA LYS A 12 -11.02 11.81 -8.66
C LYS A 12 -10.04 12.19 -9.77
N GLY A 13 -8.72 12.09 -9.54
CA GLY A 13 -7.69 12.38 -10.52
C GLY A 13 -7.44 11.25 -11.54
N ILE A 14 -8.06 10.08 -11.38
CA ILE A 14 -7.86 8.91 -12.24
C ILE A 14 -9.00 8.87 -13.27
N SER A 15 -8.72 9.34 -14.48
CA SER A 15 -9.70 9.44 -15.57
C SER A 15 -9.99 8.11 -16.29
N SER A 16 -9.09 7.14 -16.19
CA SER A 16 -9.20 5.86 -16.90
C SER A 16 -8.32 4.79 -16.25
N GLY A 17 -8.69 3.52 -16.44
CA GLY A 17 -7.94 2.37 -15.94
C GLY A 17 -8.58 1.71 -14.70
N ASN A 18 -8.07 0.53 -14.35
CA ASN A 18 -8.53 -0.20 -13.17
C ASN A 18 -7.94 0.43 -11.90
N CYS A 19 -8.82 0.89 -11.01
CA CYS A 19 -8.42 1.46 -9.71
C CYS A 19 -9.20 0.77 -8.59
N GLU A 20 -8.47 0.08 -7.70
CA GLU A 20 -9.01 -0.49 -6.48
C GLU A 20 -8.51 0.31 -5.28
N VAL A 21 -9.42 0.65 -4.34
CA VAL A 21 -9.08 1.39 -3.12
C VAL A 21 -9.12 0.45 -1.94
N ILE A 22 -7.96 0.21 -1.32
CA ILE A 22 -7.82 -0.59 -0.10
C ILE A 22 -7.14 0.29 0.95
N LEU A 23 -7.89 0.65 2.00
CA LEU A 23 -7.42 1.58 3.04
C LEU A 23 -6.33 0.97 3.94
N ASP A 24 -6.36 -0.35 4.11
CA ASP A 24 -5.34 -1.07 4.86
C ASP A 24 -4.11 -1.25 3.97
N ARG A 25 -3.02 -0.56 4.32
CA ARG A 25 -1.79 -0.54 3.52
C ARG A 25 -1.17 -1.93 3.35
N ARG A 26 -1.20 -2.81 4.36
CA ARG A 26 -0.63 -4.17 4.25
C ARG A 26 -1.49 -5.01 3.31
N LYS A 27 -2.82 -4.92 3.43
CA LYS A 27 -3.74 -5.61 2.51
C LYS A 27 -3.59 -5.12 1.07
N ALA A 28 -3.36 -3.82 0.87
CA ALA A 28 -3.12 -3.26 -0.46
C ALA A 28 -1.85 -3.84 -1.09
N VAL A 29 -0.74 -3.93 -0.33
CA VAL A 29 0.51 -4.57 -0.78
C VAL A 29 0.29 -6.06 -1.11
N ASN A 30 -0.36 -6.81 -0.21
CA ASN A 30 -0.69 -8.22 -0.46
C ASN A 30 -1.52 -8.40 -1.74
N LYS A 31 -2.55 -7.57 -1.93
CA LYS A 31 -3.42 -7.60 -3.11
C LYS A 31 -2.62 -7.34 -4.39
N ALA A 32 -1.74 -6.34 -4.38
CA ALA A 32 -0.89 -6.01 -5.52
C ALA A 32 0.01 -7.20 -5.92
N PHE A 33 0.64 -7.88 -4.97
CA PHE A 33 1.45 -9.07 -5.25
C PHE A 33 0.62 -10.24 -5.82
N ARG A 34 -0.62 -10.41 -5.36
CA ARG A 34 -1.51 -11.46 -5.89
C ARG A 34 -2.06 -11.16 -7.29
N TYR A 35 -2.02 -9.90 -7.71
CA TYR A 35 -2.39 -9.48 -9.06
C TYR A 35 -1.23 -9.54 -10.04
N ALA A 36 -0.01 -9.32 -9.58
CA ALA A 36 1.19 -9.42 -10.39
C ALA A 36 1.39 -10.84 -10.93
N LYS A 37 1.73 -10.93 -12.22
CA LYS A 37 2.13 -12.16 -12.90
C LYS A 37 3.64 -12.17 -13.11
N THR A 38 4.17 -13.32 -13.52
CA THR A 38 5.56 -13.43 -13.96
C THR A 38 5.84 -12.41 -15.06
N GLY A 39 6.85 -11.56 -14.85
CA GLY A 39 7.22 -10.47 -15.76
C GLY A 39 6.68 -9.10 -15.36
N ASP A 40 5.72 -9.03 -14.43
CA ASP A 40 5.22 -7.74 -13.93
C ASP A 40 6.15 -7.16 -12.85
N ALA A 41 6.08 -5.83 -12.68
CA ALA A 41 6.70 -5.12 -11.57
C ALA A 41 5.64 -4.45 -10.70
N VAL A 42 5.79 -4.56 -9.38
CA VAL A 42 4.95 -3.85 -8.40
C VAL A 42 5.74 -2.71 -7.79
N ILE A 43 5.22 -1.48 -7.90
CA ILE A 43 5.83 -0.27 -7.37
C ILE A 43 5.04 0.21 -6.15
N ILE A 44 5.70 0.29 -4.99
CA ILE A 44 5.12 0.85 -3.76
C ILE A 44 5.72 2.25 -3.55
N THR A 45 4.87 3.29 -3.57
CA THR A 45 5.31 4.69 -3.51
C THR A 45 4.76 5.43 -2.27
N GLY A 46 5.29 6.63 -2.03
CA GLY A 46 4.79 7.58 -1.03
C GLY A 46 5.45 7.53 0.35
N LYS A 47 6.29 6.54 0.67
CA LYS A 47 6.95 6.41 1.98
C LYS A 47 8.47 6.33 1.94
N GLY A 48 9.03 5.60 0.98
CA GLY A 48 10.48 5.38 0.90
C GLY A 48 11.07 4.74 2.16
N ALA A 49 12.08 5.39 2.76
CA ALA A 49 12.81 4.89 3.93
C ALA A 49 12.20 5.31 5.29
N GLU A 50 11.06 6.00 5.29
CA GLU A 50 10.47 6.52 6.52
C GLU A 50 9.97 5.38 7.43
N PRO A 51 10.30 5.39 8.73
CA PRO A 51 9.95 4.28 9.62
C PRO A 51 8.59 4.41 10.34
N TRP A 52 7.78 5.42 10.04
CA TRP A 52 6.56 5.74 10.81
C TRP A 52 5.36 6.07 9.91
N ILE A 53 4.17 5.60 10.24
CA ILE A 53 2.91 6.19 9.74
C ILE A 53 2.41 7.16 10.81
N MET A 54 2.12 8.38 10.40
CA MET A 54 1.56 9.42 11.27
C MET A 54 0.04 9.29 11.34
N GLY A 55 -0.49 9.32 12.55
CA GLY A 55 -1.91 9.28 12.85
C GLY A 55 -2.43 10.60 13.42
N PRO A 56 -3.72 10.65 13.80
CA PRO A 56 -4.34 11.85 14.36
C PRO A 56 -3.60 12.33 15.62
N LYS A 57 -3.58 13.66 15.83
CA LYS A 57 -3.02 14.30 17.03
C LYS A 57 -1.55 13.92 17.32
N GLY A 58 -0.74 13.68 16.26
CA GLY A 58 0.68 13.36 16.40
C GLY A 58 0.98 11.93 16.85
N THR A 59 -0.02 11.04 16.88
CA THR A 59 0.22 9.61 17.09
C THR A 59 1.06 9.03 15.95
N LYS A 60 1.83 7.98 16.24
CA LYS A 60 2.63 7.30 15.22
C LYS A 60 2.65 5.80 15.46
N ILE A 61 2.65 5.04 14.38
CA ILE A 61 2.82 3.59 14.39
C ILE A 61 4.06 3.23 13.61
N ARG A 62 4.82 2.25 14.11
CA ARG A 62 6.02 1.75 13.42
C ARG A 62 5.57 1.10 12.12
N TRP A 63 6.21 1.47 11.02
CA TRP A 63 5.90 0.93 9.70
C TRP A 63 7.10 1.06 8.76
N ASP A 64 7.42 0.00 8.02
CA ASP A 64 8.41 0.01 6.95
C ASP A 64 7.86 -0.77 5.75
N ASP A 65 7.66 -0.09 4.60
CA ASP A 65 7.13 -0.74 3.40
C ASP A 65 8.06 -1.87 2.90
N ARG A 66 9.37 -1.77 3.14
CA ARG A 66 10.34 -2.79 2.72
C ARG A 66 10.22 -4.05 3.55
N GLU A 67 9.95 -3.91 4.84
CA GLU A 67 9.70 -5.04 5.74
C GLU A 67 8.40 -5.74 5.35
N VAL A 68 7.31 -4.97 5.25
CA VAL A 68 5.99 -5.47 4.85
C VAL A 68 6.04 -6.15 3.47
N ALA A 69 6.72 -5.55 2.49
CA ALA A 69 6.87 -6.14 1.17
C ALA A 69 7.59 -7.50 1.21
N ARG A 70 8.68 -7.63 1.96
CA ARG A 70 9.42 -8.90 2.09
C ARG A 70 8.58 -9.97 2.78
N GLU A 71 7.86 -9.61 3.83
CA GLU A 71 6.98 -10.53 4.56
C GLU A 71 5.85 -11.04 3.68
N GLU A 72 5.12 -10.12 3.02
CA GLU A 72 3.98 -10.49 2.17
C GLU A 72 4.43 -11.30 0.94
N LEU A 73 5.58 -10.99 0.36
CA LEU A 73 6.15 -11.77 -0.74
C LEU A 73 6.56 -13.17 -0.26
N LYS A 74 7.20 -13.30 0.92
CA LYS A 74 7.53 -14.60 1.51
C LYS A 74 6.27 -15.42 1.77
N ASN A 75 5.23 -14.82 2.34
CA ASN A 75 3.95 -15.48 2.62
C ASN A 75 3.24 -15.96 1.35
N LEU A 76 3.43 -15.24 0.23
CA LEU A 76 2.88 -15.62 -1.06
C LEU A 76 3.61 -16.81 -1.68
N LEU A 77 4.94 -16.87 -1.53
CA LEU A 77 5.81 -17.88 -2.15
C LEU A 77 5.96 -19.18 -1.34
N VAL A 78 5.68 -19.16 -0.03
CA VAL A 78 5.82 -20.33 0.87
C VAL A 78 4.51 -21.16 0.94
N LYS A 79 3.45 -20.74 0.25
CA LYS A 79 2.26 -21.57 0.04
C LYS A 79 2.46 -22.55 -1.11
#